data_AF-A0A0J8QZY4-F1
#
_entry.id   AF-A0A0J8QZY4-F1
#
_cell.length_a   1.000
_cell.length_b   1.000
_cell.length_c   1.000
_cell.angle_alpha   90.00
_cell.angle_beta   90.00
_cell.angle_gamma   90.00
#
_symmetry.space_group_name_H-M   'P 1'
#
loop_
_entity.id
_entity.type
_entity.pdbx_description
1 polymer ?
#
loop_
_entity_poly.entity_id
_entity_poly.type
_entity_poly.pdbx_seq_one_letter_code
_entity_poly.pdbx_strand_id
1 'polypeptide(L)'
;MGPEFKDEAMSHFVWLAPEETAPGSRLYDYGDLFRETADALKEAKFYPEALLFYTPLQYTQEFADTSLFMAMADCHLACKNDSDAESCLLTVVEYDQTNIDARVKLAKFYESMGMMEQALKYVTEAVELGRQESVPMRRRRGNFGARIEQLAKEFRSMESGISDHGEMELEPPRSPDHMNGPISFTGPAPIPSSKEVRPEDRIASAIQNAEHVRYLYKKSLELRPSMRIGEEDATEDWLDIVDALLRSFRSNRVFFPLQKGMMTRYHG
;
A
#
# COMPACT_ATOMS: atom_id res chain seq x y z
N MET A 1 22.21 -8.60 -20.82
CA MET A 1 23.08 -8.64 -22.02
C MET A 1 23.03 -7.27 -22.67
N GLY A 2 24.13 -6.81 -23.27
CA GLY A 2 24.17 -5.51 -23.97
C GLY A 2 23.40 -5.53 -25.30
N PRO A 3 23.09 -4.35 -25.88
CA PRO A 3 22.34 -4.23 -27.14
C PRO A 3 23.06 -4.83 -28.36
N GLU A 4 24.36 -5.13 -28.25
CA GLU A 4 25.21 -5.65 -29.33
C GLU A 4 24.89 -7.10 -29.72
N PHE A 5 24.26 -7.87 -28.83
CA PHE A 5 23.88 -9.28 -29.08
C PHE A 5 22.43 -9.43 -29.55
N LYS A 6 21.76 -8.32 -29.90
CA LYS A 6 20.35 -8.33 -30.30
C LYS A 6 20.12 -9.24 -31.50
N ASP A 7 20.93 -9.11 -32.55
CA ASP A 7 20.72 -9.83 -33.80
C ASP A 7 20.91 -11.34 -33.62
N GLU A 8 21.88 -11.74 -32.79
CA GLU A 8 22.08 -13.14 -32.41
C GLU A 8 20.91 -13.66 -31.56
N ALA A 9 20.46 -12.91 -30.56
CA ALA A 9 19.29 -13.28 -29.75
C ALA A 9 18.03 -13.43 -30.61
N MET A 10 17.78 -12.50 -31.53
CA MET A 10 16.67 -12.58 -32.48
C MET A 10 16.78 -13.81 -33.39
N SER A 11 17.98 -14.17 -33.83
CA SER A 11 18.19 -15.40 -34.62
C SER A 11 17.79 -16.68 -33.86
N HIS A 12 17.98 -16.70 -32.54
CA HIS A 12 17.49 -17.77 -31.68
C HIS A 12 15.98 -17.70 -31.48
N PHE A 13 15.44 -16.50 -31.27
CA PHE A 13 14.00 -16.33 -31.04
C PHE A 13 13.13 -16.60 -32.27
N VAL A 14 13.68 -16.53 -33.48
CA VAL A 14 13.00 -16.95 -34.71
C VAL A 14 12.48 -18.39 -34.63
N TRP A 15 13.13 -19.27 -33.86
CA TRP A 15 12.68 -20.66 -33.68
C TRP A 15 11.38 -20.81 -32.88
N LEU A 16 11.00 -19.79 -32.10
CA LEU A 16 9.70 -19.75 -31.43
C LEU A 16 8.56 -19.49 -32.43
N ALA A 17 8.86 -18.89 -33.60
CA ALA A 17 7.94 -18.59 -34.68
C ALA A 17 6.65 -17.89 -34.19
N PRO A 18 6.76 -16.66 -33.65
CA PRO A 18 5.62 -15.97 -33.04
C PRO A 18 4.46 -15.63 -33.99
N GLU A 19 4.69 -15.71 -35.30
CA GLU A 19 3.65 -15.52 -36.32
C GLU A 19 2.71 -16.75 -36.46
N GLU A 20 3.12 -17.92 -35.98
CA GLU A 20 2.34 -19.15 -36.06
C GLU A 20 1.38 -19.27 -34.85
N THR A 21 0.19 -18.67 -34.94
CA THR A 21 -0.85 -18.74 -33.89
C THR A 21 -1.85 -19.88 -34.09
N ALA A 22 -1.53 -20.89 -34.91
CA ALA A 22 -2.44 -22.01 -35.19
C ALA A 22 -2.62 -22.92 -33.96
N PRO A 23 -3.78 -23.60 -33.79
CA PRO A 23 -3.95 -24.61 -32.74
C PRO A 23 -2.96 -25.76 -32.94
N GLY A 24 -2.08 -26.00 -31.97
CA GLY A 24 -0.95 -26.93 -32.06
C GLY A 24 0.39 -26.29 -32.45
N SER A 25 0.47 -24.95 -32.46
CA SER A 25 1.73 -24.22 -32.57
C SER A 25 2.55 -24.28 -31.28
N ARG A 26 3.83 -23.93 -31.40
CA ARG A 26 4.79 -23.81 -30.27
C ARG A 26 4.33 -22.86 -29.17
N LEU A 27 3.41 -21.95 -29.48
CA LEU A 27 2.79 -21.05 -28.52
C LEU A 27 2.11 -21.79 -27.37
N TYR A 28 1.38 -22.88 -27.67
CA TYR A 28 0.63 -23.63 -26.65
C TYR A 28 1.55 -24.53 -25.81
N ASP A 29 2.66 -24.99 -26.40
CA ASP A 29 3.62 -25.86 -25.72
C ASP A 29 4.68 -25.08 -24.92
N TYR A 30 4.99 -23.84 -25.32
CA TYR A 30 6.11 -23.04 -24.79
C TYR A 30 5.71 -21.58 -24.48
N GLY A 31 4.48 -21.32 -24.03
CA GLY A 31 3.99 -19.96 -23.76
C GLY A 31 4.78 -19.20 -22.68
N ASP A 32 5.38 -19.92 -21.74
CA ASP A 32 6.32 -19.39 -20.74
C ASP A 32 7.58 -18.80 -21.40
N LEU A 33 8.16 -19.51 -22.37
CA LEU A 33 9.34 -19.05 -23.10
C LEU A 33 9.05 -17.81 -23.95
N PHE A 34 7.84 -17.72 -24.52
CA PHE A 34 7.36 -16.50 -25.19
C PHE A 34 7.32 -15.32 -24.22
N ARG A 35 6.79 -15.54 -23.00
CA ARG A 35 6.69 -14.52 -21.95
C ARG A 35 8.07 -14.02 -21.52
N GLU A 36 8.99 -14.95 -21.22
CA GLU A 36 10.37 -14.63 -20.82
C GLU A 36 11.13 -13.88 -21.91
N THR A 37 11.00 -14.33 -23.17
CA THR A 37 11.61 -13.68 -24.33
C THR A 37 11.13 -12.23 -24.47
N ALA A 38 9.82 -12.02 -24.37
CA ALA A 38 9.21 -10.71 -24.47
C ALA A 38 9.62 -9.78 -23.31
N ASP A 39 9.66 -10.30 -22.07
CA ASP A 39 10.12 -9.54 -20.90
C ASP A 39 11.59 -9.13 -21.03
N ALA A 40 12.47 -10.04 -21.49
CA ALA A 40 13.87 -9.73 -21.74
C ALA A 40 14.04 -8.64 -22.82
N LEU A 41 13.26 -8.71 -23.91
CA LEU A 41 13.27 -7.68 -24.96
C LEU A 41 12.75 -6.33 -24.46
N LYS A 42 11.70 -6.33 -23.63
CA LYS A 42 11.16 -5.13 -22.99
C LYS A 42 12.18 -4.48 -22.05
N GLU A 43 12.89 -5.25 -21.23
CA GLU A 43 13.97 -4.77 -20.37
C GLU A 43 15.12 -4.15 -21.18
N ALA A 44 15.43 -4.75 -22.32
CA ALA A 44 16.39 -4.23 -23.28
C ALA A 44 15.88 -3.04 -24.12
N LYS A 45 14.63 -2.59 -23.90
CA LYS A 45 13.95 -1.48 -24.59
C LYS A 45 13.68 -1.74 -26.09
N PHE A 46 13.68 -3.00 -26.50
CA PHE A 46 13.24 -3.44 -27.83
C PHE A 46 11.73 -3.69 -27.81
N TYR A 47 10.97 -2.61 -27.62
CA TYR A 47 9.52 -2.63 -27.47
C TYR A 47 8.75 -3.21 -28.68
N PRO A 48 9.08 -2.89 -29.95
CA PRO A 48 8.33 -3.45 -31.07
C PRO A 48 8.57 -4.96 -31.21
N GLU A 49 9.79 -5.43 -30.99
CA GLU A 49 10.10 -6.85 -30.99
C GLU A 49 9.44 -7.58 -29.81
N ALA A 50 9.41 -6.98 -28.63
CA ALA A 50 8.72 -7.54 -27.46
C ALA A 50 7.22 -7.75 -27.73
N LEU A 51 6.57 -6.81 -28.43
CA LEU A 51 5.16 -6.92 -28.80
C LEU A 51 4.88 -8.13 -29.70
N LEU A 52 5.79 -8.48 -30.61
CA LEU A 52 5.63 -9.67 -31.46
C LEU A 52 5.45 -10.96 -30.65
N PHE A 53 6.13 -11.06 -29.49
CA PHE A 53 6.03 -12.23 -28.62
C PHE A 53 4.89 -12.12 -27.60
N TYR A 54 4.50 -10.90 -27.20
CA TYR A 54 3.36 -10.72 -26.30
C TYR A 54 2.00 -10.90 -26.98
N THR A 55 1.82 -10.46 -28.23
CA THR A 55 0.52 -10.51 -28.91
C THR A 55 -0.06 -11.93 -29.00
N PRO A 56 0.71 -12.97 -29.37
CA PRO A 56 0.20 -14.34 -29.42
C PRO A 56 -0.27 -14.87 -28.04
N LEU A 57 0.35 -14.42 -26.95
CA LEU A 57 0.00 -14.87 -25.58
C LEU A 57 -1.41 -14.45 -25.15
N GLN A 58 -2.03 -13.47 -25.83
CA GLN A 58 -3.42 -13.10 -25.56
C GLN A 58 -4.41 -14.23 -25.89
N TYR A 59 -4.06 -15.12 -26.83
CA TYR A 59 -4.93 -16.23 -27.23
C TYR A 59 -4.81 -17.44 -26.29
N THR A 60 -3.81 -17.46 -25.42
CA THR A 60 -3.61 -18.50 -24.42
C THR A 60 -4.20 -18.05 -23.07
N GLN A 61 -5.25 -18.74 -22.61
CA GLN A 61 -5.94 -18.40 -21.36
C GLN A 61 -5.02 -18.45 -20.13
N GLU A 62 -3.96 -19.27 -20.18
CA GLU A 62 -3.02 -19.45 -19.08
C GLU A 62 -2.11 -18.23 -18.85
N PHE A 63 -1.80 -17.49 -19.91
CA PHE A 63 -0.85 -16.37 -19.88
C PHE A 63 -1.52 -15.00 -20.08
N ALA A 64 -2.81 -14.95 -20.39
CA ALA A 64 -3.57 -13.72 -20.58
C ALA A 64 -3.98 -13.07 -19.23
N ASP A 65 -2.99 -12.67 -18.45
CA ASP A 65 -3.17 -12.07 -17.12
C ASP A 65 -3.03 -10.53 -17.14
N THR A 66 -3.38 -9.87 -16.03
CA THR A 66 -3.27 -8.41 -15.91
C THR A 66 -1.84 -7.93 -16.04
N SER A 67 -0.85 -8.76 -15.65
CA SER A 67 0.56 -8.43 -15.80
C SER A 67 1.01 -8.43 -17.26
N LEU A 68 0.45 -9.29 -18.12
CA LEU A 68 0.67 -9.29 -19.56
C LEU A 68 0.18 -8.00 -20.19
N PHE A 69 -1.08 -7.64 -19.97
CA PHE A 69 -1.65 -6.43 -20.55
C PHE A 69 -0.95 -5.16 -20.05
N MET A 70 -0.49 -5.12 -18.80
CA MET A 70 0.35 -4.02 -18.29
C MET A 70 1.69 -3.92 -19.02
N ALA A 71 2.36 -5.05 -19.28
CA ALA A 71 3.62 -5.07 -20.02
C ALA A 71 3.43 -4.66 -21.48
N MET A 72 2.36 -5.13 -22.12
CA MET A 72 1.99 -4.74 -23.49
C MET A 72 1.68 -3.25 -23.59
N ALA A 73 0.92 -2.69 -22.64
CA ALA A 73 0.63 -1.27 -22.56
C ALA A 73 1.91 -0.43 -22.48
N ASP A 74 2.89 -0.85 -21.65
CA ASP A 74 4.18 -0.15 -21.56
C ASP A 74 4.95 -0.16 -22.88
N CYS A 75 4.95 -1.30 -23.59
CA CYS A 75 5.56 -1.39 -24.91
C CYS A 75 4.83 -0.51 -25.94
N HIS A 76 3.50 -0.51 -25.97
CA HIS A 76 2.71 0.32 -26.89
C HIS A 76 2.89 1.82 -26.63
N LEU A 77 2.91 2.25 -25.36
CA LEU A 77 3.21 3.64 -24.98
C LEU A 77 4.61 4.06 -25.44
N ALA A 78 5.60 3.18 -25.29
CA ALA A 78 6.96 3.45 -25.77
C ALA A 78 7.04 3.54 -27.30
N CYS A 79 6.24 2.74 -28.01
CA CYS A 79 6.10 2.78 -29.46
C CYS A 79 5.23 3.94 -29.99
N LYS A 80 4.60 4.74 -29.10
CA LYS A 80 3.60 5.78 -29.46
C LYS A 80 2.36 5.23 -30.18
N ASN A 81 2.02 3.98 -29.91
CA ASN A 81 0.79 3.35 -30.37
C ASN A 81 -0.31 3.60 -29.32
N ASP A 82 -0.81 4.83 -29.30
CA ASP A 82 -1.70 5.33 -28.25
C ASP A 82 -3.02 4.53 -28.16
N SER A 83 -3.60 4.16 -29.31
CA SER A 83 -4.87 3.39 -29.36
C SER A 83 -4.75 2.00 -28.72
N ASP A 84 -3.69 1.26 -29.04
CA ASP A 84 -3.50 -0.10 -28.52
C ASP A 84 -3.09 -0.07 -27.04
N ALA A 85 -2.31 0.94 -26.63
CA ALA A 85 -1.95 1.17 -25.25
C ALA A 85 -3.19 1.43 -24.38
N GLU A 86 -4.11 2.27 -24.85
CA GLU A 86 -5.37 2.56 -24.16
C GLU A 86 -6.19 1.28 -23.96
N SER A 87 -6.37 0.50 -25.04
CA SER A 87 -7.11 -0.75 -25.00
C SER A 87 -6.51 -1.72 -23.97
N CYS A 88 -5.20 -1.90 -23.96
CA CYS A 88 -4.51 -2.76 -23.00
C CYS A 88 -4.65 -2.27 -21.54
N LEU A 89 -4.65 -0.96 -21.30
CA LEU A 89 -4.83 -0.44 -19.94
C LEU A 89 -6.28 -0.54 -19.47
N LEU A 90 -7.25 -0.35 -20.37
CA LEU A 90 -8.67 -0.50 -20.06
C LEU A 90 -9.00 -1.95 -19.69
N THR A 91 -8.48 -2.94 -20.42
CA THR A 91 -8.67 -4.35 -20.04
C THR A 91 -8.14 -4.62 -18.64
N VAL A 92 -6.96 -4.10 -18.27
CA VAL A 92 -6.41 -4.26 -16.90
C VAL A 92 -7.36 -3.68 -15.86
N VAL A 93 -7.92 -2.49 -16.11
CA VAL A 93 -8.85 -1.84 -15.17
C VAL A 93 -10.17 -2.61 -15.03
N GLU A 94 -10.63 -3.26 -16.10
CA GLU A 94 -11.84 -4.10 -16.10
C GLU A 94 -11.63 -5.40 -15.32
N TYR A 95 -10.50 -6.08 -15.50
CA TYR A 95 -10.19 -7.34 -14.82
C TYR A 95 -9.69 -7.14 -13.38
N ASP A 96 -8.91 -6.09 -13.11
CA ASP A 96 -8.39 -5.74 -11.78
C ASP A 96 -8.77 -4.30 -11.38
N GLN A 97 -9.86 -4.23 -10.61
CA GLN A 97 -10.38 -2.98 -10.09
C GLN A 97 -9.49 -2.35 -9.01
N THR A 98 -8.54 -3.10 -8.45
CA THR A 98 -7.64 -2.62 -7.41
C THR A 98 -6.30 -2.11 -7.95
N ASN A 99 -6.05 -2.29 -9.25
CA ASN A 99 -4.80 -1.85 -9.87
C ASN A 99 -4.70 -0.31 -9.93
N ILE A 100 -3.90 0.27 -9.02
CA ILE A 100 -3.65 1.71 -8.97
C ILE A 100 -2.73 2.12 -10.14
N ASP A 101 -1.74 1.31 -10.48
CA ASP A 101 -0.74 1.63 -11.50
C ASP A 101 -1.37 1.79 -12.89
N ALA A 102 -2.31 0.90 -13.25
CA ALA A 102 -3.04 0.99 -14.52
C ALA A 102 -3.85 2.30 -14.63
N ARG A 103 -4.53 2.70 -13.55
CA ARG A 103 -5.32 3.95 -13.49
C ARG A 103 -4.43 5.18 -13.57
N VAL A 104 -3.28 5.17 -12.91
CA VAL A 104 -2.29 6.26 -13.01
C VAL A 104 -1.74 6.36 -14.42
N LYS A 105 -1.47 5.24 -15.10
CA LYS A 105 -1.04 5.23 -16.51
C LYS A 105 -2.13 5.79 -17.44
N LEU A 106 -3.40 5.39 -17.28
CA LEU A 106 -4.52 5.96 -18.04
C LEU A 106 -4.70 7.45 -17.80
N ALA A 107 -4.59 7.91 -16.55
CA ALA A 107 -4.67 9.33 -16.23
C ALA A 107 -3.60 10.14 -16.98
N LYS A 108 -2.34 9.69 -16.97
CA LYS A 108 -1.24 10.34 -17.71
C LYS A 108 -1.46 10.29 -19.22
N PHE A 109 -1.98 9.17 -19.71
CA PHE A 109 -2.30 8.99 -21.13
C PHE A 109 -3.36 10.00 -21.59
N TYR A 110 -4.50 10.10 -20.90
CA TYR A 110 -5.54 11.09 -21.22
C TYR A 110 -5.10 12.54 -21.00
N GLU A 111 -4.24 12.81 -20.01
CA GLU A 111 -3.62 14.12 -19.81
C GLU A 111 -2.77 14.51 -21.03
N SER A 112 -1.98 13.57 -21.57
CA SER A 112 -1.14 13.82 -22.75
C SER A 112 -1.93 14.11 -24.02
N MET A 113 -3.13 13.55 -24.15
CA MET A 113 -4.07 13.82 -25.25
C MET A 113 -4.95 15.07 -25.01
N GLY A 114 -4.84 15.74 -23.86
CA GLY A 114 -5.64 16.91 -23.51
C GLY A 114 -7.07 16.60 -23.05
N MET A 115 -7.41 15.32 -22.83
CA MET A 115 -8.73 14.90 -22.34
C MET A 115 -8.80 14.98 -20.81
N MET A 116 -8.81 16.22 -20.31
CA MET A 116 -8.72 16.52 -18.88
C MET A 116 -9.82 15.86 -18.04
N GLU A 117 -11.06 15.79 -18.54
CA GLU A 117 -12.18 15.20 -17.80
C GLU A 117 -11.98 13.71 -17.51
N GLN A 118 -11.54 12.95 -18.50
CA GLN A 118 -11.22 11.53 -18.35
C GLN A 118 -9.99 11.32 -17.47
N ALA A 119 -8.95 12.15 -17.65
CA ALA A 119 -7.77 12.11 -16.79
C ALA A 119 -8.14 12.31 -15.31
N LEU A 120 -8.97 13.31 -15.00
CA LEU A 120 -9.44 13.58 -13.64
C LEU A 120 -10.21 12.40 -13.05
N LYS A 121 -11.06 11.73 -13.83
CA LYS A 121 -11.78 10.51 -13.38
C LYS A 121 -10.80 9.46 -12.88
N TYR A 122 -9.82 9.07 -13.68
CA TYR A 122 -8.86 8.03 -13.30
C TYR A 122 -7.91 8.48 -12.16
N VAL A 123 -7.56 9.77 -12.09
CA VAL A 123 -6.82 10.31 -10.93
C VAL A 123 -7.64 10.17 -9.65
N THR A 124 -8.93 10.51 -9.67
CA THR A 124 -9.79 10.39 -8.49
C THR A 124 -9.92 8.94 -8.05
N GLU A 125 -10.14 8.01 -8.98
CA GLU A 125 -10.19 6.57 -8.67
C GLU A 125 -8.87 6.06 -8.07
N ALA A 126 -7.73 6.43 -8.65
CA ALA A 126 -6.42 6.05 -8.12
C ALA A 126 -6.17 6.61 -6.70
N VAL A 127 -6.59 7.85 -6.44
CA VAL A 127 -6.49 8.48 -5.11
C VAL A 127 -7.41 7.79 -4.11
N GLU A 128 -8.61 7.40 -4.51
CA GLU A 128 -9.54 6.68 -3.65
C GLU A 128 -9.01 5.30 -3.27
N LEU A 129 -8.50 4.53 -4.23
CA LEU A 129 -7.87 3.24 -3.99
C LEU A 129 -6.62 3.38 -3.11
N GLY A 130 -5.73 4.34 -3.43
CA GLY A 130 -4.57 4.63 -2.60
C GLY A 130 -4.93 5.12 -1.19
N ARG A 131 -6.08 5.79 -1.01
CA ARG A 131 -6.62 6.12 0.31
C ARG A 131 -7.09 4.86 1.03
N GLN A 132 -7.83 3.97 0.37
CA GLN A 132 -8.28 2.71 0.98
C GLN A 132 -7.10 1.85 1.43
N GLU A 133 -6.04 1.75 0.62
CA GLU A 133 -4.80 1.04 0.96
C GLU A 133 -3.98 1.77 2.04
N SER A 134 -3.96 3.11 2.04
CA SER A 134 -3.20 3.90 3.01
C SER A 134 -3.94 4.21 4.30
N VAL A 135 -5.26 4.02 4.41
CA VAL A 135 -6.04 4.17 5.65
C VAL A 135 -5.51 3.27 6.78
N PRO A 136 -5.11 1.99 6.56
CA PRO A 136 -4.41 1.23 7.59
C PRO A 136 -3.05 1.84 7.98
N MET A 137 -2.34 2.55 7.08
CA MET A 137 -1.02 3.14 7.36
C MET A 137 -1.03 4.59 7.89
N ARG A 138 -1.99 5.44 7.50
CA ARG A 138 -2.11 6.83 7.99
C ARG A 138 -2.57 6.87 9.44
N ARG A 139 -3.46 5.94 9.86
CA ARG A 139 -3.76 5.71 11.29
C ARG A 139 -2.52 5.25 12.08
N ARG A 140 -1.53 4.64 11.42
CA ARG A 140 -0.28 4.14 12.03
C ARG A 140 0.87 5.17 12.10
N ARG A 141 0.79 6.34 11.42
CA ARG A 141 1.91 7.31 11.34
C ARG A 141 1.76 8.56 12.22
N GLY A 142 0.54 8.96 12.59
CA GLY A 142 0.28 10.20 13.33
C GLY A 142 0.15 10.05 14.85
N ASN A 143 -0.09 8.83 15.35
CA ASN A 143 -0.52 8.60 16.73
C ASN A 143 0.37 7.60 17.49
N PHE A 144 1.64 7.41 17.11
CA PHE A 144 2.49 6.39 17.76
C PHE A 144 2.70 6.66 19.25
N GLY A 145 2.90 7.93 19.65
CA GLY A 145 2.96 8.31 21.06
C GLY A 145 1.65 8.02 21.79
N ALA A 146 0.52 8.29 21.13
CA ALA A 146 -0.81 7.96 21.65
C ALA A 146 -1.07 6.45 21.72
N ARG A 147 -0.53 5.63 20.81
CA ARG A 147 -0.64 4.16 20.86
C ARG A 147 0.21 3.57 21.98
N ILE A 148 1.43 4.08 22.19
CA ILE A 148 2.28 3.70 23.34
C ILE A 148 1.60 4.06 24.66
N GLU A 149 1.04 5.26 24.77
CA GLU A 149 0.30 5.70 25.94
C GLU A 149 -0.97 4.87 26.18
N GLN A 150 -1.73 4.59 25.13
CA GLN A 150 -2.94 3.76 25.19
C GLN A 150 -2.62 2.34 25.68
N LEU A 151 -1.66 1.66 25.04
CA LEU A 151 -1.25 0.31 25.46
C LEU A 151 -0.73 0.32 26.90
N ALA A 152 0.08 1.30 27.28
CA ALA A 152 0.57 1.40 28.66
C ALA A 152 -0.56 1.65 29.67
N LYS A 153 -1.66 2.29 29.27
CA LYS A 153 -2.85 2.46 30.11
C LYS A 153 -3.68 1.18 30.18
N GLU A 154 -3.90 0.49 29.07
CA GLU A 154 -4.63 -0.78 28.97
C GLU A 154 -3.99 -1.86 29.85
N PHE A 155 -2.68 -2.10 29.71
CA PHE A 155 -1.98 -3.08 30.54
C PHE A 155 -1.93 -2.70 32.02
N ARG A 156 -1.78 -1.41 32.35
CA ARG A 156 -1.86 -0.97 33.76
C ARG A 156 -3.24 -1.15 34.34
N SER A 157 -4.30 -0.91 33.56
CA SER A 157 -5.68 -1.18 34.02
C SER A 157 -5.95 -2.67 34.19
N MET A 158 -5.41 -3.53 33.31
CA MET A 158 -5.54 -4.98 33.41
C MET A 158 -4.80 -5.52 34.64
N GLU A 159 -3.58 -5.02 34.91
CA GLU A 159 -2.81 -5.38 36.11
C GLU A 159 -3.51 -4.90 37.40
N SER A 160 -4.11 -3.72 37.37
CA SER A 160 -4.83 -3.17 38.52
C SER A 160 -6.21 -3.80 38.72
N GLY A 161 -6.76 -4.46 37.70
CA GLY A 161 -8.03 -5.22 37.74
C GLY A 161 -7.89 -6.67 38.24
N ILE A 162 -6.66 -7.14 38.53
CA ILE A 162 -6.40 -8.48 39.09
C ILE A 162 -6.62 -8.53 40.62
N SER A 163 -7.17 -7.47 41.22
CA SER A 163 -7.56 -7.46 42.62
C SER A 163 -8.94 -6.82 42.84
N ASP A 164 -10.02 -7.47 42.39
CA ASP A 164 -11.28 -7.49 43.16
C ASP A 164 -12.22 -8.61 42.69
N HIS A 165 -12.10 -9.80 43.28
CA HIS A 165 -13.24 -10.71 43.39
C HIS A 165 -14.06 -10.24 44.59
N GLY A 166 -15.00 -9.32 44.37
CA GLY A 166 -15.81 -8.76 45.45
C GLY A 166 -16.98 -7.92 44.95
N GLU A 167 -18.17 -8.54 44.95
CA GLU A 167 -19.48 -7.88 45.05
C GLU A 167 -19.98 -7.05 43.84
N MET A 168 -20.64 -7.80 42.95
CA MET A 168 -21.63 -7.31 41.99
C MET A 168 -22.85 -6.76 42.74
N GLU A 169 -22.88 -5.46 43.04
CA GLU A 169 -24.09 -4.79 43.52
C GLU A 169 -24.90 -4.25 42.31
N LEU A 170 -26.05 -4.87 42.08
CA LEU A 170 -27.00 -4.57 41.01
C LEU A 170 -27.83 -3.34 41.37
N GLU A 171 -27.67 -2.22 40.67
CA GLU A 171 -28.67 -1.14 40.68
C GLU A 171 -29.71 -1.31 39.55
N PRO A 172 -31.02 -1.15 39.82
CA PRO A 172 -32.10 -1.36 38.85
C PRO A 172 -32.33 -0.14 37.93
N PRO A 173 -32.98 -0.35 36.75
CA PRO A 173 -33.06 0.66 35.71
C PRO A 173 -34.07 1.76 36.03
N ARG A 174 -33.65 3.03 35.93
CA ARG A 174 -34.58 4.17 35.94
C ARG A 174 -35.28 4.31 34.59
N SER A 175 -36.60 4.38 34.67
CA SER A 175 -37.56 4.57 33.58
C SER A 175 -37.39 5.90 32.84
N PRO A 176 -37.86 5.98 31.57
CA PRO A 176 -37.76 7.17 30.76
C PRO A 176 -38.99 8.06 30.97
N ASP A 177 -38.80 9.32 31.39
CA ASP A 177 -39.84 10.33 31.22
C ASP A 177 -39.24 11.71 30.87
N HIS A 178 -39.73 12.19 29.73
CA HIS A 178 -39.87 13.56 29.24
C HIS A 178 -39.25 14.73 30.04
N MET A 179 -38.45 15.55 29.36
CA MET A 179 -38.83 16.96 29.18
C MET A 179 -38.06 17.68 28.06
N ASN A 180 -38.84 18.37 27.24
CA ASN A 180 -38.44 19.39 26.28
C ASN A 180 -37.47 20.42 26.89
N GLY A 181 -36.31 20.58 26.26
CA GLY A 181 -35.46 21.76 26.38
C GLY A 181 -35.21 22.36 24.99
N PRO A 182 -35.19 23.69 24.84
CA PRO A 182 -35.11 24.33 23.52
C PRO A 182 -33.76 24.06 22.87
N ILE A 183 -33.81 23.68 21.59
CA ILE A 183 -32.64 23.48 20.73
C ILE A 183 -31.95 24.84 20.56
N SER A 184 -30.89 25.08 21.34
CA SER A 184 -29.93 26.15 21.05
C SER A 184 -28.98 25.68 19.96
N PHE A 185 -29.18 26.22 18.77
CA PHE A 185 -28.25 26.13 17.65
C PHE A 185 -26.96 26.87 18.05
N THR A 186 -25.99 26.14 18.60
CA THR A 186 -24.64 26.67 18.81
C THR A 186 -23.90 26.58 17.48
N GLY A 187 -23.38 27.72 17.03
CA GLY A 187 -22.67 27.84 15.75
C GLY A 187 -21.42 26.95 15.66
N PRO A 188 -20.79 26.87 14.48
CA PRO A 188 -19.64 26.01 14.25
C PRO A 188 -18.53 26.30 15.26
N ALA A 189 -18.14 25.26 15.98
CA ALA A 189 -17.06 25.29 16.95
C ALA A 189 -15.79 25.89 16.32
N PRO A 190 -15.08 26.80 17.02
CA PRO A 190 -13.84 27.35 16.49
C PRO A 190 -12.83 26.22 16.33
N ILE A 191 -12.26 26.15 15.12
CA ILE A 191 -11.12 25.33 14.74
C ILE A 191 -10.08 25.43 15.87
N PRO A 192 -9.57 24.32 16.45
CA PRO A 192 -8.59 24.40 17.51
C PRO A 192 -7.33 25.04 16.93
N SER A 193 -7.13 26.31 17.27
CA SER A 193 -5.88 27.04 17.07
C SER A 193 -4.76 26.15 17.58
N SER A 194 -3.78 25.86 16.73
CA SER A 194 -2.57 25.15 17.12
C SER A 194 -1.94 25.89 18.31
N LYS A 195 -2.25 25.45 19.53
CA LYS A 195 -1.54 25.90 20.73
C LYS A 195 -0.08 25.63 20.46
N GLU A 196 0.72 26.69 20.35
CA GLU A 196 2.16 26.57 20.35
C GLU A 196 2.54 25.88 21.66
N VAL A 197 2.78 24.57 21.57
CA VAL A 197 3.13 23.73 22.71
C VAL A 197 4.44 24.28 23.26
N ARG A 198 4.39 24.79 24.50
CA ARG A 198 5.54 25.37 25.18
C ARG A 198 6.68 24.35 25.21
N PRO A 199 7.94 24.78 25.12
CA PRO A 199 9.08 23.87 25.14
C PRO A 199 9.11 22.98 26.39
N GLU A 200 8.65 23.49 27.54
CA GLU A 200 8.51 22.73 28.79
C GLU A 200 7.52 21.57 28.68
N ASP A 201 6.36 21.80 28.06
CA ASP A 201 5.33 20.76 27.84
C ASP A 201 5.84 19.64 26.91
N ARG A 202 6.72 19.99 25.95
CA ARG A 202 7.36 18.99 25.06
C ARG A 202 8.32 18.08 25.81
N ILE A 203 9.06 18.64 26.78
CA ILE A 203 10.01 17.86 27.60
C ILE A 203 9.24 16.93 28.54
N ALA A 204 8.19 17.42 29.20
CA ALA A 204 7.34 16.61 30.08
C ALA A 204 6.69 15.44 29.32
N SER A 205 6.13 15.71 28.13
CA SER A 205 5.55 14.67 27.26
C SER A 205 6.59 13.65 26.79
N ALA A 206 7.82 14.08 26.50
CA ALA A 206 8.91 13.18 26.12
C ALA A 206 9.34 12.26 27.28
N ILE A 207 9.36 12.76 28.52
CA ILE A 207 9.65 11.97 29.73
C ILE A 207 8.57 10.92 29.95
N GLN A 208 7.30 11.31 29.91
CA GLN A 208 6.17 10.37 30.06
C GLN A 208 6.17 9.28 28.98
N ASN A 209 6.43 9.66 27.73
CA ASN A 209 6.56 8.70 26.64
C ASN A 209 7.73 7.72 26.87
N ALA A 210 8.87 8.19 27.38
CA ALA A 210 10.00 7.33 27.71
C ALA A 210 9.66 6.33 28.84
N GLU A 211 8.85 6.73 29.82
CA GLU A 211 8.36 5.84 30.87
C GLU A 211 7.42 4.76 30.31
N HIS A 212 6.49 5.14 29.42
CA HIS A 212 5.61 4.20 28.73
C HIS A 212 6.39 3.18 27.90
N VAL A 213 7.40 3.63 27.15
CA VAL A 213 8.30 2.76 26.38
C VAL A 213 9.02 1.75 27.29
N ARG A 214 9.55 2.20 28.43
CA ARG A 214 10.21 1.31 29.41
C ARG A 214 9.26 0.28 30.01
N TYR A 215 8.05 0.71 30.37
CA TYR A 215 7.02 -0.18 30.92
C TYR A 215 6.62 -1.25 29.91
N LEU A 216 6.28 -0.86 28.68
CA LEU A 216 5.90 -1.79 27.62
C LEU A 216 7.04 -2.75 27.27
N TYR A 217 8.29 -2.28 27.24
CA TYR A 217 9.44 -3.17 27.05
C TYR A 217 9.53 -4.23 28.14
N LYS A 218 9.38 -3.85 29.41
CA LYS A 218 9.34 -4.81 30.53
C LYS A 218 8.20 -5.83 30.35
N LYS A 219 7.00 -5.36 30.01
CA LYS A 219 5.83 -6.23 29.78
C LYS A 219 6.05 -7.22 28.63
N SER A 220 6.70 -6.78 27.55
CA SER A 220 7.07 -7.67 26.44
C SER A 220 8.03 -8.80 26.84
N LEU A 221 8.87 -8.57 27.85
CA LEU A 221 9.75 -9.60 28.41
C LEU A 221 8.97 -10.59 29.28
N GLU A 222 7.97 -10.11 30.02
CA GLU A 222 7.09 -10.94 30.86
C GLU A 222 6.17 -11.84 30.03
N LEU A 223 5.63 -11.34 28.90
CA LEU A 223 4.77 -12.12 27.98
C LEU A 223 5.55 -13.10 27.09
N ARG A 224 6.87 -12.94 26.98
CA ARG A 224 7.72 -13.72 26.07
C ARG A 224 7.67 -15.25 26.31
N PRO A 225 7.65 -15.78 27.55
CA PRO A 225 7.53 -17.21 27.79
C PRO A 225 6.17 -17.77 27.34
N SER A 226 5.07 -17.10 27.67
CA SER A 226 3.70 -17.48 27.26
C SER A 226 3.52 -17.45 25.75
N MET A 227 4.06 -16.41 25.09
CA MET A 227 4.08 -16.33 23.63
C MET A 227 4.84 -17.50 22.98
N ARG A 228 5.95 -17.95 23.58
CA ARG A 228 6.70 -19.12 23.08
C ARG A 228 5.98 -20.45 23.28
N ILE A 229 5.06 -20.52 24.24
CA ILE A 229 4.22 -21.69 24.49
C ILE A 229 3.05 -21.74 23.49
N GLY A 230 2.76 -20.63 22.80
CA GLY A 230 1.74 -20.54 21.75
C GLY A 230 0.36 -20.12 22.27
N GLU A 231 0.30 -19.47 23.43
CA GLU A 231 -0.93 -18.90 23.98
C GLU A 231 -1.37 -17.71 23.11
N GLU A 232 -2.53 -17.81 22.47
CA GLU A 232 -3.01 -16.87 21.44
C GLU A 232 -3.10 -15.43 22.00
N ASP A 233 -3.77 -15.23 23.12
CA ASP A 233 -3.91 -13.92 23.78
C ASP A 233 -2.55 -13.29 24.12
N ALA A 234 -1.62 -14.08 24.69
CA ALA A 234 -0.29 -13.61 25.03
C ALA A 234 0.57 -13.30 23.80
N THR A 235 0.33 -13.99 22.67
CA THR A 235 1.00 -13.70 21.40
C THR A 235 0.51 -12.40 20.78
N GLU A 236 -0.80 -12.16 20.80
CA GLU A 236 -1.40 -10.91 20.29
C GLU A 236 -0.92 -9.70 21.11
N ASP A 237 -1.01 -9.79 22.44
CA ASP A 237 -0.52 -8.75 23.36
C ASP A 237 0.97 -8.45 23.16
N TRP A 238 1.78 -9.49 22.99
CA TRP A 238 3.21 -9.34 22.74
C TRP A 238 3.49 -8.68 21.38
N LEU A 239 2.78 -9.07 20.33
CA LEU A 239 2.93 -8.52 18.99
C LEU A 239 2.54 -7.04 18.95
N ASP A 240 1.45 -6.67 19.61
CA ASP A 240 0.97 -5.29 19.71
C ASP A 240 1.98 -4.37 20.40
N ILE A 241 2.57 -4.84 21.50
CA ILE A 241 3.63 -4.11 22.21
C ILE A 241 4.88 -3.94 21.33
N VAL A 242 5.36 -5.02 20.72
CA VAL A 242 6.61 -5.01 19.94
C VAL A 242 6.46 -4.17 18.67
N ASP A 243 5.33 -4.26 17.97
CA ASP A 243 5.05 -3.45 16.78
C ASP A 243 5.00 -1.95 17.14
N ALA A 244 4.35 -1.59 18.26
CA ALA A 244 4.32 -0.21 18.74
C ALA A 244 5.73 0.34 19.06
N LEU A 245 6.56 -0.45 19.77
CA LEU A 245 7.94 -0.08 20.11
C LEU A 245 8.81 0.06 18.86
N LEU A 246 8.77 -0.90 17.93
CA LEU A 246 9.56 -0.88 16.70
C LEU A 246 9.19 0.31 15.82
N ARG A 247 7.90 0.62 15.66
CA ARG A 247 7.45 1.79 14.92
C ARG A 247 7.92 3.09 15.54
N SER A 248 7.91 3.19 16.88
CA SER A 248 8.41 4.37 17.60
C SER A 248 9.92 4.56 17.43
N PHE A 249 10.67 3.47 17.32
CA PHE A 249 12.11 3.54 17.03
C PHE A 249 12.37 3.97 15.57
N ARG A 250 11.64 3.39 14.61
CA ARG A 250 11.79 3.71 13.18
C ARG A 250 11.35 5.11 12.80
N SER A 251 10.56 5.78 13.64
CA SER A 251 10.18 7.18 13.43
C SER A 251 11.31 8.16 13.79
N ASN A 252 12.38 7.70 14.44
CA ASN A 252 13.52 8.53 14.78
C ASN A 252 14.35 8.88 13.53
N ARG A 253 14.19 10.12 13.06
CA ARG A 253 14.85 10.67 11.87
C ARG A 253 16.37 10.79 11.98
N VAL A 254 16.93 10.68 13.19
CA VAL A 254 18.39 10.65 13.38
C VAL A 254 18.97 9.33 12.85
N PHE A 255 18.26 8.21 13.06
CA PHE A 255 18.67 6.89 12.59
C PHE A 255 18.09 6.53 11.22
N PHE A 256 16.91 7.07 10.90
CA PHE A 256 16.19 6.81 9.66
C PHE A 256 15.85 8.15 8.96
N PRO A 257 16.85 8.84 8.39
CA PRO A 257 16.59 10.00 7.56
C PRO A 257 15.72 9.58 6.37
N LEU A 258 14.61 10.28 6.17
CA LEU A 258 13.80 10.11 4.97
C LEU A 258 14.70 10.48 3.77
N GLN A 259 15.10 9.51 2.96
CA GLN A 259 15.69 9.83 1.66
C GLN A 259 14.65 10.65 0.90
N LYS A 260 14.88 11.97 0.85
CA LYS A 260 14.20 12.85 -0.10
C LYS A 260 14.56 12.27 -1.46
N GLY A 261 13.56 11.75 -2.18
CA GLY A 261 13.76 11.14 -3.49
C GLY A 261 14.69 12.01 -4.34
N MET A 262 15.65 11.34 -4.98
CA MET A 262 16.60 11.91 -5.91
C MET A 262 15.86 12.63 -7.04
N MET A 263 15.52 13.90 -6.80
CA MET A 263 15.05 14.86 -7.78
C MET A 263 16.08 15.99 -7.85
N THR A 264 17.28 15.66 -8.28
CA THR A 264 18.14 16.65 -8.93
C THR A 264 17.81 16.63 -10.41
N ARG A 265 16.96 17.58 -10.81
CA ARG A 265 16.81 17.98 -12.19
C ARG A 265 18.19 18.35 -12.71
N TYR A 266 18.63 17.69 -13.78
CA TYR A 266 19.73 18.22 -14.59
C TYR A 266 19.16 19.40 -15.40
N HIS A 267 19.68 20.59 -15.12
CA HIS A 267 19.69 21.73 -16.03
C HIS A 267 21.16 22.06 -16.28
N GLY A 268 21.53 22.09 -17.55
CA GLY A 268 22.89 22.28 -18.07
C GLY A 268 22.95 21.72 -19.46
#